data_AF-A0A922XPH7-F1
#
_entry.id   AF-A0A922XPH7-F1
#
_cell.length_a   1.000
_cell.length_b   1.000
_cell.length_c   1.000
_cell.angle_alpha   90.00
_cell.angle_beta   90.00
_cell.angle_gamma   90.00
#
_symmetry.space_group_name_H-M   'P 1'
#
loop_
_entity.id
_entity.type
_entity.pdbx_description
1 polymer ?
#
loop_
_entity_poly.entity_id
_entity_poly.type
_entity_poly.pdbx_seq_one_letter_code
_entity_poly.pdbx_strand_id
1 'polypeptide(L)'
;MSQQSFQISRFVVLLLCSFSVYTAAGQGNVHQQSTTYEWPEDPLVRLKLETWRDQKFGMLIHWGLYAVPGIVESWTLCGEDADWIGRDTTIHYDDYKKWYWGLKDQFNPVKFNPEQWAKAAKEAGMKYVVFTTKHHDGFAMFDTKESNFKISDGPFKSNPRADVAKYVFDAFR
;
A
#
# COMPACT_ATOMS: atom_id res chain seq x y z
N MET A 1 25.32 65.52 48.63
CA MET A 1 26.79 65.48 48.49
C MET A 1 27.35 64.43 49.45
N SER A 2 27.52 63.20 48.96
CA SER A 2 28.51 62.25 49.46
C SER A 2 28.72 61.21 48.35
N GLN A 3 29.93 61.18 47.79
CA GLN A 3 30.37 60.21 46.80
C GLN A 3 30.74 58.92 47.52
N GLN A 4 30.34 57.76 46.98
CA GLN A 4 31.23 56.59 46.90
C GLN A 4 30.98 55.86 45.59
N SER A 5 31.99 55.93 44.73
CA SER A 5 32.22 55.12 43.55
C SER A 5 32.69 53.73 43.96
N PHE A 6 32.20 52.69 43.30
CA PHE A 6 32.92 51.41 43.23
C PHE A 6 33.03 50.94 41.79
N GLN A 7 34.28 50.64 41.44
CA GLN A 7 34.73 50.20 40.14
C GLN A 7 34.46 48.71 39.90
N ILE A 8 34.19 48.40 38.63
CA ILE A 8 34.78 47.33 37.81
C ILE A 8 35.05 46.00 38.54
N SER A 9 34.37 44.94 38.11
CA SER A 9 35.03 43.65 38.00
C SER A 9 34.56 42.86 36.79
N ARG A 10 35.52 42.66 35.88
CA ARG A 10 35.49 41.70 34.78
C ARG A 10 35.38 40.29 35.37
N PHE A 11 34.24 39.62 35.20
CA PHE A 11 34.18 38.17 35.35
C PHE A 11 33.34 37.55 34.23
N VAL A 12 34.05 36.91 33.30
CA VAL A 12 33.72 35.62 32.68
C VAL A 12 32.35 35.55 31.98
N VAL A 13 32.30 36.04 30.74
CA VAL A 13 31.35 35.53 29.73
C VAL A 13 32.06 34.42 28.97
N LEU A 14 31.98 33.20 29.47
CA LEU A 14 32.41 31.98 28.77
C LEU A 14 31.63 30.80 29.35
N LEU A 15 30.42 30.58 28.87
CA LEU A 15 29.75 29.28 29.01
C LEU A 15 28.59 29.20 28.03
N LEU A 16 28.45 28.00 27.44
CA LEU A 16 27.40 27.53 26.52
C LEU A 16 27.76 27.59 25.03
N CYS A 17 28.83 26.89 24.67
CA CYS A 17 28.87 26.15 23.41
C CYS A 17 29.05 24.66 23.72
N SER A 18 28.47 23.81 22.88
CA SER A 18 28.58 22.34 22.81
C SER A 18 27.88 21.53 23.91
N PHE A 19 26.66 21.06 23.61
CA PHE A 19 26.43 19.69 23.11
C PHE A 19 24.92 19.47 22.91
N SER A 20 24.38 19.93 21.78
CA SER A 20 23.16 19.32 21.25
C SER A 20 23.60 18.10 20.45
N VAL A 21 23.74 16.96 21.12
CA VAL A 21 23.69 15.67 20.42
C VAL A 21 22.27 15.58 19.88
N TYR A 22 22.10 15.91 18.59
CA TYR A 22 20.93 15.47 17.86
C TYR A 22 21.02 13.95 17.80
N THR A 23 20.27 13.28 18.67
CA THR A 23 19.93 11.88 18.45
C THR A 23 19.12 11.82 17.16
N ALA A 24 19.78 11.48 16.05
CA ALA A 24 19.12 10.96 14.86
C ALA A 24 18.59 9.56 15.19
N ALA A 25 17.56 9.48 16.02
CA ALA A 25 16.79 8.27 16.32
C ALA A 25 15.30 8.66 16.25
N GLY A 26 14.48 8.12 15.37
CA GLY A 26 14.72 7.17 14.31
C GLY A 26 13.52 7.18 13.37
N GLN A 27 13.77 6.99 12.08
CA GLN A 27 12.85 6.25 11.23
C GLN A 27 13.36 4.82 11.16
N GLY A 28 13.37 4.15 12.32
CA GLY A 28 13.55 2.71 12.34
C GLY A 28 12.27 2.07 11.81
N ASN A 29 12.39 1.07 10.95
CA ASN A 29 11.25 0.22 10.62
C ASN A 29 10.55 -0.17 11.93
N VAL A 30 9.22 -0.01 11.99
CA VAL A 30 8.41 -0.35 13.18
C VAL A 30 8.61 -1.81 13.59
N HIS A 31 9.08 -2.64 12.66
CA HIS A 31 9.45 -4.02 12.86
C HIS A 31 10.98 -4.21 12.81
N GLN A 32 11.51 -4.99 13.74
CA GLN A 32 12.90 -5.42 13.69
C GLN A 32 13.14 -6.24 12.42
N GLN A 33 14.21 -5.92 11.69
CA GLN A 33 14.65 -6.68 10.53
C GLN A 33 15.67 -7.72 10.98
N SER A 34 15.51 -8.97 10.54
CA SER A 34 16.50 -10.01 10.78
C SER A 34 17.83 -9.65 10.09
N THR A 35 18.95 -9.87 10.78
CA THR A 35 20.29 -9.67 10.20
C THR A 35 20.73 -10.84 9.31
N THR A 36 20.10 -12.00 9.49
CA THR A 36 20.36 -13.22 8.73
C THR A 36 19.04 -13.85 8.29
N TYR A 37 19.05 -14.50 7.13
CA TYR A 37 17.93 -15.32 6.68
C TYR A 37 18.00 -16.70 7.33
N GLU A 38 16.95 -17.09 8.03
CA GLU A 38 16.80 -18.43 8.62
C GLU A 38 16.01 -19.31 7.65
N TRP A 39 16.64 -20.39 7.17
CA TRP A 39 15.96 -21.33 6.28
C TRP A 39 14.94 -22.16 7.06
N PRO A 40 13.72 -22.39 6.51
CA PRO A 40 12.78 -23.31 7.12
C PRO A 40 13.35 -24.73 7.11
N GLU A 41 13.20 -25.44 8.24
CA GLU A 41 13.68 -26.81 8.40
C GLU A 41 12.81 -27.84 7.67
N ASP A 42 11.50 -27.54 7.51
CA ASP A 42 10.55 -28.42 6.86
C ASP A 42 10.91 -28.63 5.37
N PRO A 43 11.20 -29.87 4.93
CA PRO A 43 11.57 -30.16 3.55
C PRO A 43 10.48 -29.80 2.54
N LEU A 44 9.20 -29.87 2.92
CA LEU A 44 8.09 -29.47 2.04
C LEU A 44 8.05 -27.95 1.83
N VAL A 45 8.41 -27.17 2.87
CA VAL A 45 8.52 -25.72 2.73
C VAL A 45 9.70 -25.37 1.82
N ARG A 46 10.84 -26.03 1.99
CA ARG A 46 12.01 -25.84 1.10
C ARG A 46 11.69 -26.17 -0.35
N LEU A 47 11.00 -27.28 -0.61
CA LEU A 47 10.57 -27.66 -1.96
C LEU A 47 9.62 -26.63 -2.58
N LYS A 48 8.66 -26.09 -1.80
CA LYS A 48 7.76 -25.03 -2.26
C LYS A 48 8.51 -23.74 -2.57
N LEU A 49 9.49 -23.36 -1.75
CA LEU A 49 10.35 -22.20 -1.99
C LEU A 49 11.18 -22.37 -3.26
N GLU A 50 11.77 -23.54 -3.49
CA GLU A 50 12.50 -23.84 -4.72
C GLU A 50 11.59 -23.77 -5.94
N THR A 51 10.41 -24.39 -5.88
CA THR A 51 9.40 -24.35 -6.95
C THR A 51 8.96 -22.92 -7.26
N TRP A 52 8.70 -22.10 -6.22
CA TRP A 52 8.34 -20.69 -6.37
C TRP A 52 9.48 -19.88 -6.98
N ARG A 53 10.70 -20.04 -6.47
CA ARG A 53 11.90 -19.39 -6.99
C ARG A 53 12.16 -19.76 -8.44
N ASP A 54 11.74 -20.93 -8.90
CA ASP A 54 11.92 -21.37 -10.28
C ASP A 54 10.90 -20.79 -11.27
N GLN A 55 9.79 -20.22 -10.79
CA GLN A 55 8.81 -19.60 -11.69
C GLN A 55 9.37 -18.37 -12.43
N LYS A 56 10.32 -17.64 -11.82
CA LYS A 56 11.06 -16.44 -12.31
C LYS A 56 10.24 -15.22 -12.72
N PHE A 57 9.15 -15.40 -13.46
CA PHE A 57 8.44 -14.34 -14.16
C PHE A 57 6.93 -14.51 -13.98
N GLY A 58 6.27 -13.45 -13.54
CA GLY A 58 4.83 -13.44 -13.30
C GLY A 58 4.22 -12.06 -13.44
N MET A 59 2.91 -12.00 -13.29
CA MET A 59 2.12 -10.78 -13.40
C MET A 59 1.56 -10.37 -12.05
N LEU A 60 1.69 -9.10 -11.70
CA LEU A 60 0.96 -8.50 -10.60
C LEU A 60 -0.14 -7.61 -11.17
N ILE A 61 -1.38 -7.82 -10.73
CA ILE A 61 -2.54 -7.03 -11.14
C ILE A 61 -3.04 -6.26 -9.92
N HIS A 62 -2.87 -4.93 -9.96
CA HIS A 62 -3.59 -4.01 -9.10
C HIS A 62 -4.87 -3.59 -9.82
N TRP A 63 -6.02 -4.03 -9.30
CA TRP A 63 -7.32 -3.64 -9.82
C TRP A 63 -8.35 -3.52 -8.70
N GLY A 64 -9.05 -2.39 -8.68
CA GLY A 64 -10.03 -2.02 -7.65
C GLY A 64 -10.71 -0.70 -7.97
N LEU A 65 -11.29 -0.02 -6.97
CA LEU A 65 -12.06 1.21 -7.17
C LEU A 65 -11.28 2.34 -7.84
N TYR A 66 -9.99 2.45 -7.54
CA TYR A 66 -9.05 3.40 -8.14
C TYR A 66 -8.96 3.31 -9.67
N ALA A 67 -9.34 2.17 -10.27
CA ALA A 67 -9.40 2.02 -11.73
C ALA A 67 -10.55 2.82 -12.36
N VAL A 68 -11.58 3.21 -11.60
CA VAL A 68 -12.70 4.05 -12.08
C VAL A 68 -12.21 5.45 -12.46
N PRO A 69 -11.56 6.21 -11.54
CA PRO A 69 -11.00 7.52 -11.88
C PRO A 69 -9.60 7.44 -12.53
N GLY A 70 -8.98 6.26 -12.61
CA GLY A 70 -7.66 6.07 -13.23
C GLY A 70 -6.51 6.67 -12.40
N ILE A 71 -6.57 6.52 -11.08
CA ILE A 71 -5.57 7.05 -10.13
C ILE A 71 -4.73 5.92 -9.52
N VAL A 72 -3.65 6.31 -8.82
CA VAL A 72 -2.76 5.39 -8.10
C VAL A 72 -3.54 4.54 -7.08
N GLU A 73 -3.15 3.27 -6.96
CA GLU A 73 -3.88 2.21 -6.27
C GLU A 73 -4.19 2.52 -4.79
N SER A 74 -5.32 3.18 -4.52
CA SER A 74 -5.82 3.61 -3.21
C SER A 74 -4.84 4.34 -2.27
N TRP A 75 -3.60 4.58 -2.68
CA TRP A 75 -2.55 5.19 -1.85
C TRP A 75 -2.88 6.63 -1.48
N THR A 76 -3.73 7.29 -2.26
CA THR A 76 -4.28 8.60 -1.93
C THR A 76 -5.11 8.62 -0.64
N LEU A 77 -5.43 7.46 -0.05
CA LEU A 77 -6.05 7.35 1.27
C LEU A 77 -5.06 7.21 2.43
N CYS A 78 -3.80 6.85 2.17
CA CYS A 78 -2.85 6.34 3.19
C CYS A 78 -1.86 7.37 3.75
N GLY A 79 -1.98 8.66 3.38
CA GLY A 79 -1.07 9.72 3.83
C GLY A 79 0.00 10.06 2.79
N GLU A 80 0.55 11.27 2.89
CA GLU A 80 0.95 12.13 1.77
C GLU A 80 2.45 12.30 1.53
N ASP A 81 3.29 11.50 2.16
CA ASP A 81 4.74 11.81 2.18
C ASP A 81 5.52 11.15 1.04
N ALA A 82 4.87 10.95 -0.11
CA ALA A 82 5.55 10.45 -1.29
C ALA A 82 5.16 11.23 -2.54
N ASP A 83 6.15 11.76 -3.25
CA ASP A 83 5.97 12.63 -4.43
C ASP A 83 5.17 11.97 -5.57
N TRP A 84 5.01 10.64 -5.54
CA TRP A 84 4.23 9.87 -6.51
C TRP A 84 2.75 9.67 -6.12
N ILE A 85 2.36 10.02 -4.90
CA ILE A 85 0.97 9.96 -4.43
C ILE A 85 0.31 11.32 -4.64
N GLY A 86 -0.32 11.50 -5.81
CA GLY A 86 -1.07 12.71 -6.13
C GLY A 86 -2.45 12.72 -5.48
N ARG A 87 -2.63 13.48 -4.40
CA ARG A 87 -3.96 13.81 -3.82
C ARG A 87 -4.23 15.29 -4.00
N ASP A 88 -5.43 15.65 -4.44
CA ASP A 88 -5.84 17.05 -4.50
C ASP A 88 -5.93 17.62 -3.06
N THR A 89 -5.02 18.51 -2.73
CA THR A 89 -4.91 19.15 -1.41
C THR A 89 -5.94 20.25 -1.20
N THR A 90 -6.66 20.66 -2.24
CA THR A 90 -7.77 21.62 -2.14
C THR A 90 -9.05 20.98 -1.58
N ILE A 91 -9.13 19.65 -1.59
CA ILE A 91 -10.26 18.88 -1.06
C ILE A 91 -9.93 18.44 0.36
N HIS A 92 -10.85 18.70 1.30
CA HIS A 92 -10.73 18.19 2.66
C HIS A 92 -10.68 16.66 2.65
N TYR A 93 -9.76 16.07 3.42
CA TYR A 93 -9.47 14.62 3.36
C TYR A 93 -10.73 13.76 3.56
N ASP A 94 -11.61 14.14 4.50
CA ASP A 94 -12.85 13.39 4.72
C ASP A 94 -13.80 13.40 3.52
N ASP A 95 -13.84 14.50 2.76
CA ASP A 95 -14.67 14.61 1.57
C ASP A 95 -14.07 13.84 0.40
N TYR A 96 -12.74 13.87 0.28
CA TYR A 96 -12.02 13.00 -0.66
C TYR A 96 -12.28 11.52 -0.36
N LYS A 97 -12.23 11.13 0.90
CA LYS A 97 -12.47 9.75 1.35
C LYS A 97 -13.91 9.29 1.10
N LYS A 98 -14.90 10.16 1.37
CA LYS A 98 -16.31 9.90 1.02
C LYS A 98 -16.49 9.72 -0.49
N TRP A 99 -15.90 10.60 -1.29
CA TRP A 99 -15.91 10.49 -2.75
C TRP A 99 -15.29 9.17 -3.20
N TYR A 100 -14.10 8.84 -2.71
CA TYR A 100 -13.35 7.64 -3.08
C TYR A 100 -14.16 6.37 -2.79
N TRP A 101 -14.68 6.21 -1.58
CA TRP A 101 -15.46 5.02 -1.24
C TRP A 101 -16.83 4.98 -1.93
N GLY A 102 -17.35 6.14 -2.35
CA GLY A 102 -18.51 6.24 -3.24
C GLY A 102 -18.28 5.66 -4.64
N LEU A 103 -17.03 5.47 -5.08
CA LEU A 103 -16.71 4.82 -6.35
C LEU A 103 -17.21 3.37 -6.41
N LYS A 104 -17.47 2.72 -5.26
CA LYS A 104 -18.08 1.38 -5.22
C LYS A 104 -19.41 1.32 -5.98
N ASP A 105 -20.14 2.43 -6.01
CA ASP A 105 -21.46 2.53 -6.65
C ASP A 105 -21.35 2.78 -8.17
N GLN A 106 -20.12 2.99 -8.68
CA GLN A 106 -19.83 3.19 -10.10
C GLN A 106 -19.02 2.02 -10.70
N PHE A 107 -18.35 1.23 -9.87
CA PHE A 107 -17.48 0.16 -10.33
C PHE A 107 -18.28 -1.00 -10.93
N ASN A 108 -18.34 -1.04 -12.27
CA ASN A 108 -19.10 -2.03 -13.04
C ASN A 108 -18.31 -2.52 -14.26
N PRO A 109 -17.44 -3.54 -14.10
CA PRO A 109 -16.57 -4.00 -15.19
C PRO A 109 -17.32 -4.91 -16.18
N VAL A 110 -18.22 -4.33 -16.97
CA VAL A 110 -19.08 -5.09 -17.92
C VAL A 110 -18.31 -5.83 -19.02
N LYS A 111 -17.04 -5.48 -19.25
CA LYS A 111 -16.13 -6.15 -20.19
C LYS A 111 -15.14 -7.11 -19.49
N PHE A 112 -15.39 -7.47 -18.24
CA PHE A 112 -14.52 -8.36 -17.48
C PHE A 112 -14.37 -9.72 -18.17
N ASN A 113 -13.15 -10.02 -18.63
CA ASN A 113 -12.77 -11.23 -19.35
C ASN A 113 -11.36 -11.67 -18.91
N PRO A 114 -11.23 -12.34 -17.77
CA PRO A 114 -9.93 -12.76 -17.25
C PRO A 114 -9.21 -13.77 -18.17
N GLU A 115 -9.94 -14.49 -19.01
CA GLU A 115 -9.36 -15.42 -20.00
C GLU A 115 -8.51 -14.68 -21.04
N GLN A 116 -8.88 -13.44 -21.40
CA GLN A 116 -8.05 -12.61 -22.26
C GLN A 116 -6.71 -12.26 -21.58
N TRP A 117 -6.74 -11.97 -20.29
CA TRP A 117 -5.54 -11.63 -19.51
C TRP A 117 -4.64 -12.86 -19.35
N ALA A 118 -5.21 -14.00 -19.02
CA ALA A 118 -4.49 -15.27 -18.88
C ALA A 118 -3.83 -15.69 -20.20
N LYS A 119 -4.54 -15.54 -21.32
CA LYS A 119 -3.98 -15.79 -22.65
C LYS A 119 -2.77 -14.89 -22.92
N ALA A 120 -2.90 -13.59 -22.71
CA ALA A 120 -1.80 -12.65 -22.92
C ALA A 120 -0.59 -12.94 -22.01
N ALA A 121 -0.83 -13.26 -20.74
CA ALA A 121 0.23 -13.61 -19.80
C ALA A 121 0.97 -14.89 -20.22
N LYS A 122 0.23 -15.91 -20.66
CA LYS A 122 0.80 -17.16 -21.18
C LYS A 122 1.62 -16.93 -22.44
N GLU A 123 1.12 -16.13 -23.37
CA GLU A 123 1.84 -15.74 -24.60
C GLU A 123 3.12 -14.95 -24.29
N ALA A 124 3.12 -14.15 -23.24
CA ALA A 124 4.30 -13.45 -22.73
C ALA A 124 5.29 -14.35 -21.96
N GLY A 125 4.93 -15.61 -21.67
CA GLY A 125 5.77 -16.56 -20.94
C GLY A 125 5.72 -16.46 -19.41
N MET A 126 4.75 -15.70 -18.86
CA MET A 126 4.55 -15.59 -17.41
C MET A 126 4.10 -16.92 -16.82
N LYS A 127 4.54 -17.20 -15.59
CA LYS A 127 4.35 -18.49 -14.90
C LYS A 127 3.43 -18.42 -13.69
N TYR A 128 3.17 -17.22 -13.17
CA TYR A 128 2.24 -17.01 -12.07
C TYR A 128 1.56 -15.65 -12.18
N VAL A 129 0.44 -15.51 -11.47
CA VAL A 129 -0.27 -14.25 -11.27
C VAL A 129 -0.44 -13.97 -9.79
N VAL A 130 -0.31 -12.71 -9.40
CA VAL A 130 -0.72 -12.17 -8.11
C VAL A 130 -1.79 -11.13 -8.39
N PHE A 131 -2.94 -11.27 -7.75
CA PHE A 131 -4.09 -10.39 -7.95
C PHE A 131 -4.46 -9.74 -6.61
N THR A 132 -4.71 -8.43 -6.62
CA THR A 132 -5.17 -7.71 -5.44
C THR A 132 -6.61 -8.12 -5.08
N THR A 133 -6.75 -9.11 -4.21
CA THR A 133 -8.07 -9.51 -3.67
C THR A 133 -8.70 -8.42 -2.81
N LYS A 134 -7.87 -7.59 -2.18
CA LYS A 134 -8.23 -6.37 -1.43
C LYS A 134 -7.00 -5.47 -1.34
N HIS A 135 -7.14 -4.17 -1.57
CA HIS A 135 -6.06 -3.19 -1.42
C HIS A 135 -6.22 -2.37 -0.12
N HIS A 136 -5.47 -1.28 0.05
CA HIS A 136 -5.52 -0.45 1.27
C HIS A 136 -6.87 0.26 1.47
N ASP A 137 -7.63 0.50 0.39
CA ASP A 137 -9.01 1.03 0.48
C ASP A 137 -10.00 0.10 1.21
N GLY A 138 -9.65 -1.18 1.34
CA GLY A 138 -10.48 -2.21 1.94
C GLY A 138 -11.53 -2.81 1.01
N PHE A 139 -11.60 -2.42 -0.26
CA PHE A 139 -12.60 -2.94 -1.20
C PHE A 139 -12.27 -4.37 -1.62
N ALA A 140 -13.15 -5.32 -1.32
CA ALA A 140 -12.92 -6.72 -1.62
C ALA A 140 -13.35 -7.07 -3.06
N MET A 141 -12.42 -7.65 -3.83
CA MET A 141 -12.63 -8.13 -5.20
C MET A 141 -13.16 -9.59 -5.23
N PHE A 142 -13.70 -10.07 -4.12
CA PHE A 142 -14.27 -11.41 -3.93
C PHE A 142 -15.50 -11.34 -3.00
N ASP A 143 -16.34 -12.37 -3.00
CA ASP A 143 -17.57 -12.39 -2.20
C ASP A 143 -17.31 -12.81 -0.74
N THR A 144 -16.74 -11.87 0.03
CA THR A 144 -16.53 -12.07 1.47
C THR A 144 -17.82 -12.02 2.28
N LYS A 145 -17.87 -12.74 3.40
CA LYS A 145 -18.96 -12.67 4.40
C LYS A 145 -18.71 -11.61 5.48
N GLU A 146 -17.53 -11.01 5.51
CA GLU A 146 -17.07 -10.17 6.62
C GLU A 146 -17.37 -8.67 6.42
N SER A 147 -17.75 -8.24 5.22
CA SER A 147 -18.01 -6.83 4.90
C SER A 147 -18.88 -6.69 3.65
N ASN A 148 -19.70 -5.64 3.62
CA ASN A 148 -20.48 -5.24 2.44
C ASN A 148 -19.68 -4.33 1.49
N PHE A 149 -18.44 -3.98 1.84
CA PHE A 149 -17.55 -3.19 1.00
C PHE A 149 -16.80 -4.09 0.02
N LYS A 150 -17.56 -4.66 -0.92
CA LYS A 150 -17.12 -5.70 -1.86
C LYS A 150 -17.81 -5.55 -3.22
N ILE A 151 -17.19 -6.11 -4.25
CA ILE A 151 -17.69 -6.02 -5.63
C ILE A 151 -19.05 -6.71 -5.83
N SER A 152 -19.33 -7.78 -5.09
CA SER A 152 -20.59 -8.54 -5.14
C SER A 152 -21.78 -7.81 -4.50
N ASP A 153 -21.57 -6.67 -3.84
CA ASP A 153 -22.64 -5.81 -3.31
C ASP A 153 -22.87 -4.54 -4.16
N GLY A 154 -22.03 -4.32 -5.19
CA GLY A 154 -22.07 -3.16 -6.06
C GLY A 154 -22.87 -3.36 -7.37
N PRO A 155 -22.68 -2.49 -8.37
CA PRO A 155 -23.34 -2.59 -9.68
C PRO A 155 -23.10 -3.93 -10.41
N PHE A 156 -21.97 -4.58 -10.16
CA PHE A 156 -21.60 -5.84 -10.81
C PHE A 156 -22.23 -7.10 -10.18
N LYS A 157 -23.00 -6.95 -9.09
CA LYS A 157 -23.55 -8.07 -8.29
C LYS A 157 -24.36 -9.11 -9.06
N SER A 158 -25.08 -8.69 -10.10
CA SER A 158 -25.93 -9.60 -10.89
C SER A 158 -25.15 -10.36 -11.97
N ASN A 159 -23.86 -10.04 -12.16
CA ASN A 159 -23.02 -10.79 -13.08
C ASN A 159 -22.70 -12.16 -12.47
N PRO A 160 -22.81 -13.28 -13.23
CA PRO A 160 -22.41 -14.60 -12.73
C PRO A 160 -20.93 -14.68 -12.34
N ARG A 161 -20.12 -13.71 -12.78
CA ARG A 161 -18.71 -13.52 -12.46
C ARG A 161 -18.44 -12.46 -11.40
N ALA A 162 -19.43 -12.09 -10.58
CA ALA A 162 -19.30 -11.07 -9.54
C ALA A 162 -18.16 -11.36 -8.54
N ASP A 163 -17.89 -12.62 -8.21
CA ASP A 163 -16.68 -13.02 -7.49
C ASP A 163 -15.46 -12.97 -8.42
N VAL A 164 -14.96 -11.76 -8.68
CA VAL A 164 -13.90 -11.51 -9.66
C VAL A 164 -12.62 -12.29 -9.34
N ALA A 165 -12.18 -12.29 -8.08
CA ALA A 165 -10.95 -12.99 -7.70
C ALA A 165 -11.04 -14.49 -8.04
N LYS A 166 -12.19 -15.14 -7.78
CA LYS A 166 -12.41 -16.53 -8.18
C LYS A 166 -12.19 -16.73 -9.67
N TYR A 167 -12.82 -15.92 -10.53
CA TYR A 167 -12.73 -16.10 -11.98
C TYR A 167 -11.37 -15.69 -12.55
N VAL A 168 -10.65 -14.75 -11.92
CA VAL A 168 -9.24 -14.51 -12.24
C VAL A 168 -8.42 -15.76 -11.93
N PHE A 169 -8.55 -16.36 -10.74
CA PHE A 169 -7.77 -17.54 -10.40
C PHE A 169 -8.11 -18.75 -11.26
N ASP A 170 -9.39 -18.94 -11.59
CA ASP A 170 -9.82 -20.02 -12.48
C ASP A 170 -9.24 -19.87 -13.89
N ALA A 171 -9.13 -18.64 -14.41
CA ALA A 171 -8.57 -18.39 -15.74
C ALA A 171 -7.04 -18.62 -15.83
N PHE A 172 -6.32 -18.51 -14.71
CA PHE A 172 -4.85 -18.61 -14.66
C PHE A 172 -4.33 -19.98 -14.18
N ARG A 173 -5.22 -20.92 -13.85
CA ARG A 173 -4.88 -22.31 -13.50
C ARG A 173 -4.93 -23.22 -14.71
#